data_AF-A0A7C0UYG9-F1
#
_entry.id   AF-A0A7C0UYG9-F1
#
_cell.length_a   1.000
_cell.length_b   1.000
_cell.length_c   1.000
_cell.angle_alpha   90.00
_cell.angle_beta   90.00
_cell.angle_gamma   90.00
#
_symmetry.space_group_name_H-M   'P 1'
#
loop_
_entity.id
_entity.type
_entity.pdbx_description
1 polymer ?
#
loop_
_entity_poly.entity_id
_entity_poly.type
_entity_poly.pdbx_seq_one_letter_code
_entity_poly.pdbx_strand_id
1 'polypeptide(L)'
;MYGIESIPRIRVGIRKELVEAAKDLLYLLNRGYGRKSSLNLVTSRYRLSKVERLLLYRGIYPYEVSKMRYSKMVNDIEDLSIVIDGFNVLSTVQSALLSDTLILCTDNFIRDIAATVRKIKVSPLLLSSLVIVISYLAREKVRYALFVYDSQV
;
A
#
# COMPACT_ATOMS: atom_id res chain seq x y z
N MET A 1 -1.42 23.16 -18.08
CA MET A 1 -0.83 21.89 -17.60
C MET A 1 -0.97 21.90 -16.08
N TYR A 2 -1.86 21.08 -15.49
CA TYR A 2 -2.09 21.10 -14.04
C TYR A 2 -0.85 20.55 -13.33
N GLY A 3 -0.16 21.39 -12.55
CA GLY A 3 1.02 21.01 -11.78
C GLY A 3 0.70 20.01 -10.67
N ILE A 4 1.71 19.28 -10.21
CA ILE A 4 1.61 18.27 -9.13
C ILE A 4 0.95 18.86 -7.87
N GLU A 5 1.13 20.17 -7.63
CA GLU A 5 0.55 20.92 -6.51
C GLU A 5 -0.99 20.93 -6.48
N SER A 6 -1.64 20.76 -7.63
CA SER A 6 -3.10 20.72 -7.73
C SER A 6 -3.72 19.38 -7.34
N ILE A 7 -2.90 18.34 -7.12
CA ILE A 7 -3.38 17.00 -6.78
C ILE A 7 -3.71 16.93 -5.28
N PRO A 8 -4.96 16.62 -4.89
CA PRO A 8 -5.33 16.53 -3.48
C PRO A 8 -4.51 15.45 -2.76
N ARG A 9 -3.92 15.84 -1.63
CA ARG A 9 -3.16 14.93 -0.76
C ARG A 9 -4.09 14.13 0.13
N ILE A 10 -3.79 12.85 0.30
CA ILE A 10 -4.52 11.96 1.20
C ILE A 10 -3.81 11.98 2.55
N ARG A 11 -4.44 12.63 3.53
CA ARG A 11 -3.95 12.72 4.91
C ARG A 11 -4.87 11.96 5.85
N VAL A 12 -4.29 11.15 6.73
CA VAL A 12 -5.03 10.50 7.82
C VAL A 12 -4.41 10.93 9.14
N GLY A 13 -5.21 11.58 9.99
CA GLY A 13 -4.82 11.88 11.36
C GLY A 13 -4.88 10.62 12.21
N ILE A 14 -3.84 10.35 13.00
CA ILE A 14 -3.84 9.23 13.95
C ILE A 14 -4.54 9.69 15.24
N ARG A 15 -5.72 9.14 15.48
CA ARG A 15 -6.50 9.34 16.71
C ARG A 15 -6.60 8.06 17.52
N LYS A 16 -6.90 8.18 18.81
CA LYS A 16 -6.96 7.06 19.75
C LYS A 16 -7.89 5.94 19.27
N GLU A 17 -9.06 6.28 18.73
CA GLU A 17 -10.04 5.28 18.28
C GLU A 17 -9.54 4.48 17.08
N LEU A 18 -8.72 5.08 16.20
CA LEU A 18 -8.12 4.37 15.07
C LEU A 18 -7.11 3.32 15.55
N VAL A 19 -6.32 3.66 16.56
CA VAL A 19 -5.35 2.75 17.18
C VAL A 19 -6.08 1.59 17.87
N GLU A 20 -7.14 1.87 18.62
CA GLU A 20 -7.95 0.81 19.27
C GLU A 20 -8.66 -0.06 18.23
N ALA A 21 -9.21 0.53 17.16
CA ALA A 21 -9.81 -0.24 16.08
C ALA A 21 -8.80 -1.16 15.36
N ALA A 22 -7.55 -0.73 15.22
CA ALA A 22 -6.49 -1.57 14.66
C ALA A 22 -6.17 -2.79 15.55
N LYS A 23 -6.12 -2.59 16.88
CA LYS A 23 -5.93 -3.68 17.85
C LYS A 23 -7.08 -4.68 17.81
N ASP A 24 -8.31 -4.19 17.84
CA ASP A 24 -9.51 -5.03 17.77
C ASP A 24 -9.55 -5.82 16.45
N LEU A 25 -9.23 -5.16 15.33
CA LEU A 25 -9.19 -5.83 14.03
C LEU A 25 -8.14 -6.93 14.00
N LEU A 26 -6.93 -6.65 14.50
CA LEU A 26 -5.85 -7.63 14.57
C LEU A 26 -6.26 -8.83 15.44
N TYR A 27 -6.86 -8.58 16.60
CA TYR A 27 -7.37 -9.63 17.49
C TYR A 27 -8.39 -10.53 16.79
N LEU A 28 -9.39 -9.94 16.14
CA LEU A 28 -10.42 -10.71 15.42
C LEU A 28 -9.82 -11.54 14.28
N LEU A 29 -8.93 -10.96 13.48
CA LEU A 29 -8.29 -11.66 12.36
C LEU A 29 -7.44 -12.84 12.85
N ASN A 30 -6.70 -12.68 13.95
CA ASN A 30 -5.90 -13.75 14.55
C ASN A 30 -6.75 -14.92 15.08
N ARG A 31 -8.02 -14.66 15.44
CA ARG A 31 -8.97 -15.69 15.87
C ARG A 31 -9.71 -16.35 14.69
N GLY A 32 -9.34 -16.04 13.45
CA GLY A 32 -9.95 -16.62 12.26
C GLY A 32 -11.28 -15.98 11.85
N TYR A 33 -11.66 -14.85 12.44
CA TYR A 33 -12.86 -14.13 11.98
C TYR A 33 -12.65 -13.55 10.59
N GLY A 34 -13.70 -13.59 9.76
CA GLY A 34 -13.67 -13.09 8.40
C GLY A 34 -13.27 -11.61 8.30
N ARG A 35 -12.38 -11.27 7.36
CA ARG A 35 -11.85 -9.90 7.21
C ARG A 35 -12.93 -8.85 7.02
N LYS A 36 -13.90 -9.11 6.12
CA LYS A 36 -14.96 -8.15 5.77
C LYS A 36 -15.88 -7.88 6.97
N SER A 37 -16.29 -8.92 7.69
CA SER A 37 -17.14 -8.80 8.89
C SER A 37 -16.41 -8.10 10.03
N SER A 38 -15.17 -8.49 10.31
CA SER A 38 -14.36 -7.86 11.37
C SER A 38 -14.10 -6.38 11.07
N LEU A 39 -13.75 -6.05 9.82
CA LEU A 39 -13.54 -4.66 9.42
C LEU A 39 -14.83 -3.83 9.55
N ASN A 40 -15.99 -4.36 9.14
CA ASN A 40 -17.28 -3.68 9.31
C ASN A 40 -17.56 -3.41 10.79
N LEU A 41 -17.41 -4.42 11.64
CA LEU A 41 -17.66 -4.31 13.08
C LEU A 41 -16.81 -3.20 13.72
N VAL A 42 -15.49 -3.22 13.51
CA VAL A 42 -14.59 -2.21 14.11
C VAL A 42 -14.83 -0.83 13.51
N THR A 43 -15.07 -0.73 12.20
CA THR A 43 -15.37 0.55 11.53
C THR A 43 -16.61 1.19 12.16
N SER A 44 -17.68 0.42 12.35
CA SER A 44 -18.93 0.90 12.93
C SER A 44 -18.79 1.25 14.41
N ARG A 45 -18.12 0.41 15.21
CA ARG A 45 -17.89 0.62 16.65
C ARG A 45 -17.15 1.93 16.92
N TYR A 46 -16.09 2.20 16.17
CA TYR A 46 -15.21 3.36 16.36
C TYR A 46 -15.57 4.57 15.46
N ARG A 47 -16.67 4.48 14.72
CA ARG A 47 -17.15 5.50 13.77
C ARG A 47 -16.04 5.98 12.82
N LEU A 48 -15.32 5.02 12.22
CA LEU A 48 -14.21 5.33 11.34
C LEU A 48 -14.69 5.90 10.00
N SER A 49 -13.97 6.88 9.49
CA SER A 49 -14.15 7.41 8.13
C SER A 49 -13.80 6.36 7.07
N LYS A 50 -14.17 6.63 5.81
CA LYS A 50 -13.83 5.76 4.67
C LYS A 50 -12.31 5.58 4.51
N VAL A 51 -11.53 6.64 4.75
CA VAL A 51 -10.07 6.60 4.61
C VAL A 51 -9.42 5.84 5.77
N GLU A 52 -9.88 6.04 7.00
CA GLU A 52 -9.45 5.25 8.17
C GLU A 52 -9.77 3.77 8.01
N ARG A 53 -10.98 3.45 7.51
CA ARG A 53 -11.35 2.07 7.17
C ARG A 53 -10.40 1.47 6.14
N LEU A 54 -10.03 2.23 5.10
CA LEU A 54 -9.12 1.76 4.06
C LEU A 54 -7.70 1.56 4.61
N LEU A 55 -7.26 2.43 5.53
CA LEU A 55 -6.01 2.27 6.27
C LEU A 55 -5.98 0.93 7.01
N LEU A 56 -7.04 0.60 7.76
CA LEU A 56 -7.13 -0.69 8.44
C LEU A 56 -7.17 -1.87 7.45
N TYR A 57 -7.94 -1.74 6.37
CA TYR A 57 -8.03 -2.75 5.32
C TYR A 57 -6.71 -3.01 4.60
N ARG A 58 -5.81 -2.03 4.50
CA ARG A 58 -4.51 -2.22 3.84
C ARG A 58 -3.38 -2.55 4.82
N GLY A 59 -3.50 -2.14 6.08
CA GLY A 59 -2.44 -2.22 7.08
C GLY A 59 -2.45 -3.45 8.00
N ILE A 60 -3.64 -3.99 8.30
CA ILE A 60 -3.77 -4.99 9.38
C ILE A 60 -4.02 -6.40 8.81
N TYR A 61 -3.15 -7.33 9.15
CA TYR A 61 -3.19 -8.75 8.76
C TYR A 61 -2.91 -9.63 9.98
N PRO A 62 -3.47 -10.86 10.02
CA PRO A 62 -3.17 -11.79 11.09
C PRO A 62 -1.71 -12.25 11.03
N TYR A 63 -1.16 -12.65 12.17
CA TYR A 63 0.26 -12.98 12.33
C TYR A 63 0.75 -14.04 11.34
N GLU A 64 -0.04 -15.09 11.10
CA GLU A 64 0.33 -16.14 10.14
C GLU A 64 0.48 -15.62 8.71
N VAL A 65 -0.42 -14.72 8.29
CA VAL A 65 -0.34 -14.09 6.96
C VAL A 65 0.85 -13.14 6.90
N SER A 66 1.08 -12.35 7.95
CA SER A 66 2.22 -11.45 8.03
C SER A 66 3.54 -12.20 7.96
N LYS A 67 3.67 -13.30 8.71
CA LYS A 67 4.86 -14.16 8.72
C LYS A 67 5.12 -14.79 7.36
N MET A 68 4.08 -15.32 6.72
CA MET A 68 4.18 -15.92 5.37
C MET A 68 4.57 -14.92 4.29
N ARG A 69 4.16 -13.66 4.41
CA ARG A 69 4.58 -12.60 3.48
C ARG A 69 6.00 -12.14 3.76
N TYR A 70 6.34 -11.94 5.03
CA TYR A 70 7.67 -11.54 5.44
C TYR A 70 8.74 -12.59 5.07
N SER A 71 8.42 -13.88 5.15
CA SER A 71 9.34 -14.95 4.75
C SER A 71 9.63 -14.98 3.23
N LYS A 72 8.88 -14.23 2.43
CA LYS A 72 9.11 -14.06 0.98
C LYS A 72 9.91 -12.79 0.67
N MET A 73 10.29 -12.01 1.68
CA MET A 73 11.07 -10.79 1.50
C MET A 73 12.50 -11.14 1.04
N VAL A 74 12.97 -10.39 0.05
CA VAL A 74 14.30 -10.54 -0.51
C VAL A 74 15.07 -9.24 -0.23
N ASN A 75 16.27 -9.36 0.35
CA ASN A 75 17.09 -8.20 0.74
C ASN A 75 18.12 -7.81 -0.31
N ASP A 76 18.54 -8.78 -1.14
CA ASP A 76 19.50 -8.58 -2.22
C ASP A 76 18.88 -9.05 -3.52
N ILE A 77 18.89 -8.17 -4.51
CA ILE A 77 18.27 -8.38 -5.81
C ILE A 77 19.28 -8.29 -6.96
N GLU A 78 20.58 -8.20 -6.67
CA GLU A 78 21.64 -8.20 -7.68
C GLU A 78 21.54 -9.47 -8.55
N ASP A 79 21.64 -9.29 -9.87
CA ASP A 79 21.58 -10.35 -10.88
C ASP A 79 20.28 -11.21 -10.88
N LEU A 80 19.23 -10.78 -10.18
CA LEU A 80 17.92 -11.43 -10.23
C LEU A 80 17.07 -10.93 -11.40
N SER A 81 16.23 -11.83 -11.93
CA SER A 81 15.13 -11.48 -12.82
C SER A 81 13.87 -11.23 -12.00
N ILE A 82 13.30 -10.02 -12.07
CA ILE A 82 12.18 -9.61 -11.23
C ILE A 82 10.94 -9.36 -12.06
N VAL A 83 9.79 -9.87 -11.59
CA VAL A 83 8.48 -9.53 -12.13
C VAL A 83 7.80 -8.56 -11.16
N ILE A 84 7.34 -7.43 -11.68
CA ILE A 84 6.81 -6.32 -10.90
C ILE A 84 5.36 -6.08 -11.29
N ASP A 85 4.47 -6.09 -10.30
CA ASP A 85 3.12 -5.53 -10.44
C ASP A 85 3.23 -4.01 -10.51
N GLY A 86 3.18 -3.48 -11.74
CA GLY A 86 3.48 -2.10 -12.02
C GLY A 86 2.50 -1.15 -11.33
N PHE A 87 1.20 -1.44 -11.33
CA PHE A 87 0.23 -0.53 -10.74
C PHE A 87 0.36 -0.44 -9.22
N ASN A 88 0.55 -1.57 -8.54
CA ASN A 88 0.70 -1.55 -7.08
C ASN A 88 1.98 -0.82 -6.64
N VAL A 89 3.11 -1.06 -7.32
CA VAL A 89 4.38 -0.38 -7.01
C VAL A 89 4.30 1.10 -7.35
N LEU A 90 3.84 1.46 -8.54
CA LEU A 90 3.77 2.86 -8.97
C LEU A 90 2.76 3.67 -8.16
N SER A 91 1.64 3.09 -7.71
CA SER A 91 0.71 3.79 -6.80
C SER A 91 1.40 4.21 -5.51
N THR A 92 2.18 3.31 -4.91
CA THR A 92 2.89 3.60 -3.65
C THR A 92 3.96 4.66 -3.84
N VAL A 93 4.76 4.60 -4.92
CA VAL A 93 5.76 5.62 -5.22
C VAL A 93 5.13 6.99 -5.49
N GLN A 94 4.02 7.04 -6.25
CA GLN A 94 3.29 8.29 -6.49
C GLN A 94 2.77 8.91 -5.18
N SER A 95 2.19 8.09 -4.31
CA SER A 95 1.76 8.55 -2.99
C SER A 95 2.91 9.07 -2.16
N ALA A 96 4.09 8.45 -2.21
CA ALA A 96 5.28 8.96 -1.54
C ALA A 96 5.67 10.36 -2.06
N LEU A 97 5.70 10.55 -3.39
CA LEU A 97 6.03 11.83 -4.02
C LEU A 97 5.04 12.95 -3.69
N LEU A 98 3.75 12.63 -3.63
CA LEU A 98 2.70 13.57 -3.21
C LEU A 98 2.71 13.84 -1.70
N SER A 99 3.57 13.13 -0.98
CA SER A 99 3.57 13.04 0.47
C SER A 99 2.17 12.65 0.98
N ASP A 100 1.48 11.69 0.38
CA ASP A 100 0.28 11.11 1.00
C ASP A 100 0.68 10.35 2.28
N THR A 101 -0.31 10.04 3.13
CA THR A 101 -0.09 9.10 4.23
C THR A 101 0.20 7.70 3.67
N LEU A 102 1.39 7.19 3.96
CA LEU A 102 1.78 5.79 3.77
C LEU A 102 1.70 5.03 5.10
N ILE A 103 1.45 3.73 5.03
CA ILE A 103 1.30 2.89 6.21
C ILE A 103 2.36 1.80 6.21
N LEU A 104 3.11 1.69 7.29
CA LEU A 104 3.87 0.48 7.60
C LEU A 104 2.90 -0.58 8.12
N CYS A 105 2.67 -1.62 7.32
CA CYS A 105 1.69 -2.65 7.62
C CYS A 105 2.24 -3.68 8.61
N THR A 106 1.33 -4.44 9.23
CA THR A 106 1.66 -5.57 10.12
C THR A 106 2.51 -6.68 9.49
N ASP A 107 2.64 -6.71 8.16
CA ASP A 107 3.48 -7.64 7.40
C ASP A 107 4.83 -7.03 6.96
N ASN A 108 5.21 -5.88 7.53
CA ASN A 108 6.42 -5.11 7.23
C ASN A 108 6.49 -4.47 5.83
N PHE A 109 5.39 -4.49 5.05
CA PHE A 109 5.32 -3.78 3.79
C PHE A 109 4.77 -2.37 3.97
N ILE A 110 5.35 -1.39 3.26
CA ILE A 110 4.79 -0.05 3.15
C ILE A 110 3.73 -0.07 2.05
N ARG A 111 2.53 0.47 2.34
CA ARG A 111 1.46 0.59 1.36
C ARG A 111 0.81 1.95 1.37
N ASP A 112 0.45 2.44 0.18
CA ASP A 112 -0.43 3.60 0.03
C ASP A 112 -1.89 3.25 0.32
N ILE A 113 -2.68 4.32 0.48
CA ILE A 113 -4.14 4.29 0.62
C ILE A 113 -4.81 4.80 -0.67
N ALA A 114 -4.02 5.33 -1.61
CA ALA A 114 -4.50 6.02 -2.79
C ALA A 114 -5.08 5.07 -3.85
N ALA A 115 -4.62 3.83 -3.96
CA ALA A 115 -5.03 2.91 -5.03
C ALA A 115 -6.56 2.74 -5.17
N THR A 116 -7.34 2.87 -4.08
CA THR A 116 -8.81 2.77 -4.09
C THR A 116 -9.51 4.13 -4.19
N VAL A 117 -8.77 5.23 -4.05
CA VAL A 117 -9.30 6.62 -3.99
C VAL A 117 -8.91 7.43 -5.24
N ARG A 118 -7.73 7.18 -5.80
CA ARG A 118 -7.13 7.87 -6.93
C ARG A 118 -6.84 6.86 -8.03
N LYS A 119 -7.47 7.06 -9.20
CA LYS A 119 -7.18 6.24 -10.39
C LYS A 119 -5.81 6.60 -10.94
N ILE A 120 -5.02 5.59 -11.29
CA ILE A 120 -3.76 5.78 -12.00
C ILE A 120 -4.06 6.26 -13.42
N LYS A 121 -3.35 7.30 -13.86
CA LYS A 121 -3.45 7.85 -15.21
C LYS A 121 -2.06 8.13 -15.75
N VAL A 122 -1.88 7.96 -17.05
CA VAL A 122 -0.67 8.43 -17.74
C VAL A 122 -0.54 9.92 -17.50
N SER A 123 0.53 10.30 -16.80
CA SER A 123 0.76 11.65 -16.31
C SER A 123 2.26 11.84 -16.04
N PRO A 124 2.75 13.09 -15.94
CA PRO A 124 4.13 13.35 -15.53
C PRO A 124 4.47 12.68 -14.20
N LEU A 125 3.53 12.65 -13.24
CA LEU A 125 3.73 12.00 -11.95
C LEU A 125 3.94 10.48 -12.06
N LEU A 126 3.16 9.82 -12.93
CA LEU A 126 3.34 8.40 -13.22
C LEU A 126 4.72 8.13 -13.85
N LEU A 127 5.12 8.96 -14.82
CA LEU A 127 6.42 8.86 -15.47
C LEU A 127 7.57 9.07 -14.46
N SER A 128 7.49 10.08 -13.61
CA SER A 128 8.48 10.31 -12.54
C SER A 128 8.58 9.11 -11.60
N SER A 129 7.45 8.50 -11.25
CA SER A 129 7.43 7.31 -10.40
C SER A 129 8.07 6.11 -11.08
N LEU A 130 7.81 5.92 -12.37
CA LEU A 130 8.43 4.86 -13.16
C LEU A 130 9.94 5.05 -13.27
N VAL A 131 10.40 6.28 -13.54
CA VAL A 131 11.83 6.62 -13.59
C VAL A 131 12.50 6.30 -12.25
N ILE A 132 11.90 6.67 -11.13
CA ILE A 132 12.45 6.36 -9.79
C ILE A 132 12.61 4.85 -9.58
N VAL A 133 11.59 4.06 -9.93
CA VAL A 133 11.65 2.60 -9.79
C VAL A 133 12.74 2.01 -10.71
N ILE A 134 12.82 2.44 -11.97
CA ILE A 134 13.84 1.97 -12.91
C ILE A 134 15.25 2.35 -12.42
N SER A 135 15.45 3.59 -11.96
CA SER A 135 16.73 4.04 -11.41
C SER A 135 17.14 3.24 -10.17
N TYR A 136 16.19 2.89 -9.31
CA TYR A 136 16.45 2.01 -8.17
C TYR A 136 16.91 0.63 -8.64
N LEU A 137 16.14 -0.03 -9.52
CA LEU A 137 16.47 -1.37 -10.04
C LEU A 137 17.81 -1.41 -10.77
N ALA A 138 18.13 -0.37 -11.55
CA ALA A 138 19.42 -0.26 -12.24
C ALA A 138 20.59 -0.12 -11.25
N ARG A 139 20.40 0.63 -10.16
CA ARG A 139 21.41 0.78 -9.10
C ARG A 139 21.65 -0.53 -8.34
N GLU A 140 20.59 -1.30 -8.08
CA GLU A 140 20.67 -2.63 -7.47
C GLU A 140 21.13 -3.71 -8.48
N LYS A 141 21.44 -3.34 -9.73
CA LYS A 141 21.96 -4.22 -10.80
C LYS A 141 21.14 -5.50 -11.01
N VAL A 142 19.83 -5.35 -11.04
CA VAL A 142 18.95 -6.47 -11.41
C VAL A 142 19.25 -6.91 -12.84
N ARG A 143 19.21 -8.22 -13.12
CA ARG A 143 19.49 -8.76 -14.46
C ARG A 143 18.46 -8.30 -15.48
N TYR A 144 17.19 -8.40 -15.11
CA TYR A 144 16.07 -8.00 -15.94
C TYR A 144 14.83 -7.73 -15.07
N ALA A 145 14.02 -6.74 -15.45
CA ALA A 145 12.76 -6.41 -14.79
C ALA A 145 11.60 -6.43 -15.79
N LEU A 146 10.57 -7.22 -15.51
CA LEU A 146 9.31 -7.25 -16.27
C LEU A 146 8.22 -6.55 -15.47
N PHE A 147 7.71 -5.44 -16.00
CA PHE A 147 6.54 -4.76 -15.43
C PHE A 147 5.26 -5.32 -16.04
N VAL A 148 4.38 -5.84 -15.18
CA VAL A 148 3.07 -6.38 -15.54
C VAL A 148 1.99 -5.41 -15.09
N TYR A 149 1.04 -5.15 -15.97
CA TYR A 149 -0.12 -4.30 -15.72
C TYR A 149 -1.38 -5.08 -16.01
N ASP A 150 -2.23 -5.29 -15.01
CA ASP A 150 -3.54 -5.91 -15.23
C ASP A 150 -4.42 -4.97 -16.07
N SER A 151 -5.01 -5.51 -17.13
CA SER A 151 -6.07 -4.82 -17.86
C SER A 151 -7.31 -4.70 -16.96
N GLN A 152 -7.86 -3.49 -16.83
CA GLN A 152 -9.21 -3.34 -16.28
C GLN A 152 -10.18 -4.11 -17.18
N VAL A 153 -10.73 -5.21 -16.66
CA VAL A 153 -11.91 -5.90 -17.22
C VAL A 153 -13.16 -5.21 -16.70
#